data_AF-A0A158AC66-F1
#
_entry.id   AF-A0A158AC66-F1
#
_cell.length_a   1.000
_cell.length_b   1.000
_cell.length_c   1.000
_cell.angle_alpha   90.00
_cell.angle_beta   90.00
_cell.angle_gamma   90.00
#
_symmetry.space_group_name_H-M   'P 1'
#
loop_
_entity.id
_entity.type
_entity.pdbx_description
1 polymer ?
#
loop_
_entity_poly.entity_id
_entity_poly.type
_entity_poly.pdbx_seq_one_letter_code
_entity_poly.pdbx_strand_id
1 'polypeptide(L)' 'MLTPEGADEREVIVRPCGLHVWHVEIRGMAGIAVRVAQNECEAVMLARDLCPGAQVRVLPAVESAETLHDGLFAENRTT' A
#
# COMPACT_ATOMS: atom_id res chain seq x y z
N MET A 1 5.57 -17.63 -32.48
CA MET A 1 5.26 -17.88 -31.06
C MET A 1 4.87 -16.54 -30.47
N LEU A 2 3.57 -16.32 -30.28
CA LEU A 2 3.06 -15.10 -29.65
C LEU A 2 3.42 -15.17 -28.17
N THR A 3 4.20 -14.22 -27.68
CA THR A 3 4.27 -13.95 -26.23
C THR A 3 2.82 -13.80 -25.75
N PRO A 4 2.38 -14.48 -24.67
CA PRO A 4 1.05 -14.27 -24.17
C PRO A 4 0.96 -12.80 -23.76
N GLU A 5 0.24 -12.01 -24.56
CA GLU A 5 -0.27 -10.68 -24.21
C GLU A 5 -1.02 -10.86 -22.88
N GLY A 6 -0.35 -10.52 -21.78
CA GLY A 6 -0.68 -11.08 -20.47
C GLY A 6 0.51 -11.18 -19.51
N ALA A 7 1.70 -10.70 -19.87
CA ALA A 7 2.62 -10.08 -18.91
C ALA A 7 1.97 -8.79 -18.38
N ASP A 8 0.81 -8.95 -17.75
CA ASP A 8 0.17 -7.95 -16.93
C ASP A 8 1.17 -7.73 -15.82
N GLU A 9 1.92 -6.63 -15.90
CA GLU A 9 2.87 -6.20 -14.88
C GLU A 9 2.07 -5.91 -13.62
N ARG A 10 1.65 -6.97 -12.91
CA ARG A 10 0.85 -6.89 -11.70
C ARG A 10 1.76 -6.28 -10.66
N GLU A 11 1.61 -4.98 -10.46
CA GLU A 11 2.26 -4.27 -9.37
C GLU A 11 1.48 -4.58 -8.09
N VAL A 12 2.22 -5.01 -7.07
CA VAL A 12 1.69 -5.14 -5.71
C VAL A 12 2.30 -4.04 -4.86
N ILE A 13 1.45 -3.19 -4.31
CA ILE A 13 1.88 -2.07 -3.46
C ILE A 13 1.71 -2.48 -2.01
N VAL A 14 2.81 -2.46 -1.26
CA VAL A 14 2.82 -2.71 0.18
C VAL A 14 3.00 -1.36 0.87
N ARG A 15 2.04 -0.93 1.69
CA ARG A 15 2.12 0.35 2.39
C ARG A 15 1.62 0.24 3.84
N PRO A 16 2.20 0.98 4.77
CA PRO A 16 1.67 1.06 6.12
C PRO A 16 0.33 1.82 6.12
N CYS A 17 -0.60 1.41 6.99
CA CYS A 17 -1.91 2.05 7.15
C CYS A 17 -2.22 2.44 8.61
N GLY A 18 -1.34 2.11 9.56
CA GLY A 18 -1.50 2.45 10.97
C GLY A 18 -0.41 1.84 11.85
N LEU A 19 -0.54 1.98 13.17
CA LEU A 19 0.35 1.36 14.15
C LEU A 19 0.28 -0.17 14.02
N HIS A 20 1.30 -0.77 13.41
CA HIS A 20 1.44 -2.22 13.19
C HIS A 20 0.44 -2.81 12.18
N VAL A 21 -0.01 -2.00 11.21
CA VAL A 21 -0.91 -2.47 10.15
C VAL A 21 -0.35 -2.12 8.79
N TRP A 22 -0.21 -3.13 7.94
CA TRP A 22 0.30 -3.05 6.58
C TRP A 22 -0.78 -3.47 5.59
N HIS A 23 -0.97 -2.67 4.56
CA HIS A 23 -1.86 -2.96 3.44
C HIS A 23 -1.07 -3.48 2.25
N VAL A 24 -1.58 -4.55 1.67
CA VAL A 24 -1.10 -5.15 0.42
C VAL A 24 -2.17 -4.91 -0.63
N GLU A 25 -1.91 -4.01 -1.56
CA GLU A 25 -2.80 -3.70 -2.67
C GLU A 25 -2.36 -4.46 -3.91
N ILE A 26 -3.26 -5.29 -4.41
CA ILE A 26 -3.04 -6.13 -5.59
C ILE A 26 -3.94 -5.60 -6.69
N ARG A 27 -3.32 -5.04 -7.74
CA ARG A 27 -4.05 -4.59 -8.93
C ARG A 27 -4.20 -5.77 -9.88
N GLY A 28 -5.44 -6.12 -10.20
CA GLY A 28 -5.76 -7.12 -11.20
C GLY A 28 -6.86 -6.65 -12.14
N MET A 29 -7.16 -7.46 -13.16
CA MET A 29 -8.18 -7.13 -14.18
C MET A 29 -9.59 -6.87 -13.59
N ALA A 30 -9.90 -7.46 -12.42
CA ALA A 30 -11.18 -7.29 -11.74
C ALA A 30 -11.25 -6.06 -10.82
N GLY A 31 -10.14 -5.32 -10.66
CA GLY A 31 -10.03 -4.18 -9.75
C GLY A 31 -8.89 -4.32 -8.73
N ILE A 32 -9.00 -3.56 -7.64
CA ILE A 32 -7.98 -3.50 -6.58
C ILE A 32 -8.43 -4.40 -5.42
N ALA A 33 -7.64 -5.42 -5.10
CA ALA A 33 -7.83 -6.23 -3.90
C ALA A 33 -6.88 -5.75 -2.80
N VAL A 34 -7.39 -5.48 -1.61
CA VAL A 34 -6.58 -5.09 -0.44
C VAL A 34 -6.54 -6.24 0.56
N ARG A 35 -5.36 -6.51 1.10
CA ARG A 35 -5.13 -7.42 2.22
C ARG A 35 -4.39 -6.70 3.34
N VAL A 36 -4.56 -7.19 4.55
CA VAL A 36 -3.99 -6.60 5.76
C VAL A 36 -3.00 -7.58 6.38
N ALA A 37 -1.85 -7.07 6.79
CA ALA A 37 -0.79 -7.80 7.48
C ALA A 37 -0.35 -7.04 8.73
N GLN A 38 0.21 -7.74 9.72
CA GLN A 38 0.59 -7.15 11.01
C GLN A 38 1.99 -6.53 10.98
N ASN A 39 2.80 -6.89 9.99
CA ASN A 39 4.16 -6.39 9.82
C ASN A 39 4.57 -6.39 8.34
N GLU A 40 5.65 -5.66 8.02
CA GLU A 40 6.18 -5.52 6.67
C GLU A 40 6.54 -6.88 6.04
N CYS A 41 7.21 -7.74 6.82
CA CYS A 41 7.68 -9.04 6.35
C CYS A 41 6.50 -9.93 5.93
N GLU A 42 5.47 -10.01 6.76
CA GLU A 42 4.23 -10.72 6.46
C GLU A 42 3.53 -10.13 5.24
N ALA A 43 3.49 -8.80 5.10
CA ALA A 43 2.90 -8.13 3.95
C ALA A 43 3.62 -8.48 2.64
N VAL A 44 4.95 -8.51 2.65
CA VAL A 44 5.78 -8.88 1.50
C VAL A 44 5.66 -10.36 1.17
N MET A 45 5.65 -11.25 2.18
CA MET A 45 5.43 -12.68 1.95
C MET A 45 4.05 -12.93 1.34
N LEU A 46 3.01 -12.27 1.86
CA LEU A 46 1.65 -12.37 1.36
C LEU A 46 1.53 -11.86 -0.08
N ALA A 47 2.22 -10.77 -0.42
CA ALA A 47 2.30 -10.26 -1.80
C ALA A 47 2.91 -11.29 -2.76
N ARG A 48 3.99 -11.96 -2.35
CA ARG A 48 4.68 -12.97 -3.18
C ARG A 48 3.89 -14.28 -3.30
N ASP A 49 3.20 -14.68 -2.25
CA ASP A 49 2.34 -15.88 -2.26
C ASP A 49 1.13 -15.68 -3.18
N LEU A 50 0.47 -14.52 -3.09
CA LEU A 50 -0.71 -14.21 -3.90
C LEU A 50 -0.38 -13.92 -5.36
N CYS A 51 0.79 -13.36 -5.65
CA CYS A 51 1.23 -13.01 -6.99
C CYS A 51 2.71 -13.39 -7.22
N PRO A 52 3.03 -14.68 -7.49
CA PRO A 52 4.40 -15.19 -7.57
C PRO A 52 5.25 -14.70 -8.75
N GLY A 53 4.80 -13.68 -9.49
CA GLY A 53 5.57 -13.00 -10.54
C GLY A 53 5.36 -11.48 -10.56
N ALA A 54 4.69 -10.93 -9.55
CA ALA A 54 4.43 -9.50 -9.44
C ALA A 54 5.68 -8.73 -8.96
N GLN A 55 5.81 -7.49 -9.43
CA GLN A 55 6.76 -6.56 -8.83
C GLN A 55 6.16 -6.03 -7.53
N VAL A 56 6.84 -6.29 -6.41
CA VAL A 56 6.42 -5.79 -5.09
C VAL A 56 7.09 -4.45 -4.84
N ARG A 57 6.31 -3.39 -4.64
CA ARG A 57 6.78 -2.05 -4.30
C ARG A 57 6.35 -1.71 -2.87
N VAL A 58 7.33 -1.59 -1.99
CA VAL A 58 7.10 -1.16 -0.60
C VAL A 58 7.17 0.36 -0.54
N LEU A 59 6.09 1.00 -0.10
CA LEU A 59 6.05 2.44 0.12
C LEU A 59 6.49 2.77 1.54
N PRO A 60 7.35 3.80 1.72
CA PRO A 60 7.80 4.22 3.04
C PRO A 60 6.63 4.79 3.87
N ALA A 61 6.71 4.66 5.19
CA ALA A 61 5.72 5.16 6.14
C ALA A 61 5.57 6.70 6.20
N VAL A 62 6.32 7.43 5.39
CA VAL A 62 6.44 8.89 5.41
C VAL A 62 5.17 9.62 4.92
N GLU A 63 4.19 8.93 4.34
CA GLU A 63 2.93 9.54 3.86
C GLU A 63 1.67 8.94 4.52
N SER A 64 1.68 8.76 5.84
CA SER A 64 0.44 8.46 6.60
C SER A 64 0.23 9.43 7.77
N ALA A 65 0.72 10.66 7.63
CA ALA A 65 0.54 11.75 8.61
C ALA A 65 -0.33 12.91 8.10
N GLU A 66 -0.92 12.84 6.92
CA GLU A 66 -1.95 13.78 6.44
C GLU A 66 -3.07 12.92 5.85
N THR A 67 -4.13 12.55 6.56
CA THR A 67 -5.25 13.44 6.84
C THR A 67 -5.98 13.03 8.14
N LEU A 68 -5.47 13.45 9.30
CA LEU A 68 -6.38 13.88 10.35
C LEU A 68 -6.31 15.40 10.33
N HIS A 69 -7.29 15.98 9.65
CA HIS A 69 -7.57 17.39 9.60
C HIS A 69 -7.93 17.86 11.02
N ASP A 70 -6.93 17.97 11.89
CA ASP A 70 -7.08 18.53 13.22
C ASP A 70 -6.64 19.99 13.19
N GLY A 71 -7.64 20.86 13.25
CA GLY A 71 -7.49 22.14 13.92
C GLY A 71 -6.64 23.17 13.18
N LEU A 72 -7.23 23.78 12.16
CA LEU A 72 -7.02 25.20 11.87
C LEU A 72 -7.56 26.03 13.04
N PHE A 73 -7.00 25.91 14.25
CA PHE A 73 -7.25 26.81 15.35
C PHE A 73 -6.12 27.82 15.42
N ALA A 74 -6.41 28.95 14.80
CA ALA A 74 -5.69 30.20 14.89
C ALA A 74 -5.21 30.49 16.33
N GLU A 75 -3.90 30.41 16.57
CA GLU A 75 -3.29 31.19 17.65
C GLU A 75 -3.04 32.61 17.17
N ASN A 76 -4.14 33.35 17.10
CA ASN A 76 -4.14 34.79 17.16
C ASN A 76 -4.26 35.16 18.64
N ARG A 77 -3.12 35.35 19.33
CA ARG A 77 -3.10 36.04 20.64
C ARG A 77 -1.98 37.05 20.70
N THR A 78 -2.37 38.26 20.35
CA THR A 78 -2.00 39.51 21.01
C THR A 78 -1.89 39.36 22.53
N THR A 79 -0.78 39.79 23.11
CA THR A 79 -0.69 40.72 24.26
C THR A 79 0.73 41.25 24.33
#